data_AF-A0A127SR38-F1
#
_entry.id   AF-A0A127SR38-F1
#
_cell.length_a   1.000
_cell.length_b   1.000
_cell.length_c   1.000
_cell.angle_alpha   90.00
_cell.angle_beta   90.00
_cell.angle_gamma   90.00
#
_symmetry.space_group_name_H-M   'P 1'
#
loop_
_entity.id
_entity.type
_entity.pdbx_description
1 polymer ?
#
loop_
_entity_poly.entity_id
_entity_poly.type
_entity_poly.pdbx_seq_one_letter_code
_entity_poly.pdbx_strand_id
1 'polypeptide(L)' 'MTNRTRKIVLRVPVTPEEQELIRQKMALLNTRNFSAYARKMLIDGYVVHIDTTDIRAQTAELQKIGVNVNQI' A
#
# COMPACT_ATOMS: atom_id res chain seq x y z
N MET A 1 -18.98 32.41 -7.53
CA MET A 1 -18.41 31.11 -7.13
C MET A 1 -17.72 30.49 -8.34
N THR A 2 -16.40 30.40 -8.34
CA THR A 2 -15.61 29.92 -9.49
C THR A 2 -15.99 28.47 -9.83
N ASN A 3 -16.31 28.18 -11.09
CA ASN A 3 -16.70 26.85 -11.56
C ASN A 3 -15.60 25.81 -11.24
N ARG A 4 -15.82 24.98 -10.22
CA ARG A 4 -14.90 23.89 -9.86
C ARG A 4 -15.17 22.70 -10.77
N THR A 5 -14.15 22.25 -11.50
CA THR A 5 -14.23 21.06 -12.37
C THR A 5 -14.31 19.75 -11.59
N ARG A 6 -13.90 19.75 -10.31
CA ARG A 6 -13.89 18.56 -9.44
C ARG A 6 -14.81 18.79 -8.25
N LYS A 7 -16.03 18.24 -8.35
CA LYS A 7 -17.13 18.44 -7.39
C LYS A 7 -17.19 17.40 -6.27
N ILE A 8 -16.62 16.21 -6.51
CA ILE A 8 -16.63 15.10 -5.54
C ILE A 8 -15.50 15.33 -4.52
N VAL A 9 -15.83 15.23 -3.23
CA VAL A 9 -14.90 15.36 -2.11
C VAL A 9 -14.73 14.00 -1.46
N LEU A 10 -13.50 13.52 -1.40
CA LEU A 10 -13.12 12.33 -0.63
C LEU A 10 -12.56 12.79 0.72
N ARG A 11 -13.09 12.24 1.82
CA ARG A 11 -12.58 12.49 3.17
C ARG A 11 -11.85 11.25 3.65
N VAL A 12 -10.63 11.45 4.15
CA VAL A 12 -9.80 10.40 4.74
C VAL A 12 -9.38 10.90 6.12
N PRO A 13 -10.11 10.54 7.19
CA PRO A 13 -9.68 10.82 8.56
C PRO A 13 -8.36 10.08 8.83
N VAL A 14 -7.43 10.76 9.50
CA VAL A 14 -6.11 10.21 9.85
C VAL A 14 -5.72 10.67 11.24
N THR A 15 -4.88 9.88 11.90
CA THR A 15 -4.19 10.22 13.14
C THR A 15 -3.12 11.30 12.90
N PRO A 16 -2.65 12.00 13.95
CA PRO A 16 -1.54 12.95 13.84
C PRO A 16 -0.27 12.35 13.26
N GLU A 17 0.04 11.10 13.62
CA GLU A 17 1.20 10.35 13.17
C GLU A 17 1.11 10.06 11.66
N GLU A 18 -0.04 9.57 11.19
CA GLU A 18 -0.30 9.36 9.77
C GLU A 18 -0.24 10.66 8.98
N GLN A 19 -0.74 11.77 9.54
CA GLN A 19 -0.67 13.08 8.90
C GLN A 19 0.78 13.54 8.70
N GLU A 20 1.66 13.30 9.68
CA GLU A 20 3.08 13.63 9.57
C GLU A 20 3.78 12.77 8.52
N LEU A 21 3.52 11.47 8.50
CA LEU A 21 3.99 10.57 7.45
C LEU A 21 3.56 11.02 6.04
N ILE A 22 2.31 11.46 5.90
CA ILE A 22 1.80 12.00 4.63
C ILE A 22 2.57 13.28 4.24
N ARG A 23 2.82 14.19 5.18
CA ARG A 23 3.59 15.43 4.92
C ARG A 23 5.02 15.12 4.46
N GLN A 24 5.68 14.18 5.11
CA GLN A 24 7.03 13.76 4.72
C GLN A 24 7.05 13.17 3.31
N LYS A 25 6.09 12.29 2.98
CA LYS A 25 5.96 11.74 1.61
C LYS A 25 5.62 12.79 0.56
N MET A 26 4.83 13.80 0.92
CA MET A 26 4.56 14.94 0.04
C MET A 26 5.81 15.77 -0.26
N ALA A 27 6.69 15.93 0.73
CA ALA A 27 7.96 16.63 0.54
C ALA A 27 8.86 15.92 -0.48
N LEU A 28 8.86 14.58 -0.52
CA LEU A 28 9.62 13.80 -1.52
C LEU A 28 9.19 14.09 -2.97
N LEU A 29 7.92 14.48 -3.18
CA LEU A 29 7.37 14.83 -4.49
C LEU A 29 7.34 16.35 -4.72
N ASN A 30 7.96 17.15 -3.84
CA ASN A 30 7.99 18.61 -3.89
C ASN A 30 6.59 19.26 -4.07
N THR A 31 5.55 18.65 -3.49
CA THR A 31 4.17 19.15 -3.60
C THR A 31 3.68 19.69 -2.26
N ARG A 32 3.07 20.88 -2.32
CA ARG A 32 2.39 21.50 -1.16
C ARG A 32 0.87 21.26 -1.19
N ASN A 33 0.36 20.65 -2.25
CA ASN A 33 -1.08 20.44 -2.45
C ASN A 33 -1.47 18.99 -2.17
N PHE A 34 -2.11 18.76 -1.02
CA PHE A 34 -2.57 17.43 -0.61
C PHE A 34 -3.54 16.82 -1.62
N SER A 35 -4.48 17.59 -2.17
CA SER A 35 -5.43 17.05 -3.15
C SER A 35 -4.77 16.64 -4.46
N ALA A 36 -3.67 17.28 -4.85
CA ALA A 36 -2.88 16.86 -6.01
C ALA A 36 -2.06 15.59 -5.70
N TYR A 37 -1.40 15.57 -4.55
CA TYR A 37 -0.66 14.41 -4.06
C TYR A 37 -1.54 13.16 -3.94
N ALA A 38 -2.66 13.27 -3.23
CA ALA A 38 -3.60 12.18 -3.03
C ALA A 38 -4.14 11.67 -4.36
N ARG A 39 -4.46 12.56 -5.31
CA ARG A 39 -4.94 12.12 -6.62
C ARG A 39 -3.86 11.38 -7.43
N LYS A 40 -2.62 11.85 -7.42
CA LYS A 40 -1.50 11.16 -8.08
C LYS A 40 -1.32 9.76 -7.48
N MET A 41 -1.33 9.65 -6.15
CA MET A 41 -1.13 8.38 -5.46
C MET A 41 -2.31 7.41 -5.61
N LEU A 42 -3.55 7.92 -5.62
CA LEU A 42 -4.76 7.08 -5.72
C LEU A 42 -5.06 6.63 -7.15
N ILE A 43 -4.62 7.37 -8.17
CA ILE A 43 -4.82 7.02 -9.59
C ILE A 43 -3.64 6.23 -10.14
N ASP A 44 -2.41 6.70 -9.88
CA ASP A 44 -1.20 6.13 -10.49
C ASP A 44 -0.44 5.18 -9.55
N GLY A 45 -0.89 5.05 -8.30
CA GLY A 45 -0.31 4.10 -7.36
C GLY A 45 -0.43 2.68 -7.89
N TYR A 46 0.66 1.92 -7.83
CA TYR A 46 0.62 0.49 -8.12
C TYR A 46 0.20 -0.26 -6.86
N VAL A 47 -0.76 -1.19 -6.99
CA VAL A 47 -1.10 -2.13 -5.93
C VAL A 47 -0.32 -3.41 -6.19
N VAL A 48 0.68 -3.69 -5.37
CA VAL A 48 1.34 -5.01 -5.42
C VAL A 48 0.46 -5.99 -4.66
N HIS A 49 -0.19 -6.88 -5.41
CA HIS A 49 -0.80 -8.06 -4.80
C HIS A 49 0.32 -9.08 -4.58
N ILE A 50 0.82 -9.17 -3.35
CA ILE A 50 1.74 -10.24 -2.96
C ILE A 50 0.87 -11.47 -2.71
N ASP A 51 0.59 -12.24 -3.75
CA ASP A 51 -0.02 -13.55 -3.60
C ASP A 51 1.02 -14.51 -3.03
N THR A 52 0.96 -14.74 -1.72
CA THR A 52 1.89 -15.65 -1.01
C THR A 52 1.51 -17.13 -1.17
N THR A 53 0.56 -17.47 -2.06
CA THR A 53 0.13 -18.86 -2.27
C THR A 53 1.27 -19.78 -2.71
N ASP A 54 2.18 -19.32 -3.56
CA ASP A 54 3.33 -20.14 -4.01
C ASP A 54 4.39 -20.37 -2.92
N ILE A 55 4.57 -19.43 -1.99
CA ILE A 55 5.53 -19.59 -0.88
C ILE A 55 5.06 -20.71 0.08
N ARG A 56 3.74 -20.87 0.25
CA ARG A 56 3.16 -21.93 1.08
C ARG A 56 3.28 -23.32 0.45
N ALA A 57 3.27 -23.42 -0.87
CA ALA A 57 3.41 -24.70 -1.57
C ALA A 57 4.82 -25.30 -1.37
N GLN A 58 5.87 -24.47 -1.46
CA GLN A 58 7.26 -24.93 -1.28
C GLN A 58 7.59 -25.32 0.16
N THR A 59 6.98 -24.66 1.16
CA THR A 59 7.19 -25.05 2.57
C THR A 59 6.51 -26.37 2.92
N ALA A 60 5.38 -26.70 2.28
CA ALA A 60 4.70 -27.97 2.50
C ALA A 60 5.50 -29.18 2.00
N GLU A 61 6.23 -29.05 0.90
CA GLU A 61 7.10 -30.12 0.40
C GLU A 61 8.34 -30.32 1.29
N LEU A 62 8.97 -29.23 1.74
CA LEU A 62 10.11 -29.30 2.67
C LEU A 62 9.72 -29.91 4.03
N GLN A 63 8.52 -29.63 4.54
CA GLN A 63 8.01 -30.26 5.77
C GLN A 63 7.79 -31.77 5.60
N LYS A 64 7.31 -32.24 4.45
CA LYS A 64 7.14 -33.68 4.19
C LYS A 64 8.47 -34.43 4.17
N ILE A 65 9.53 -33.82 3.63
CA ILE A 65 10.89 -34.39 3.65
C ILE A 65 11.42 -34.46 5.11
N GLY A 66 11.25 -33.38 5.87
CA GLY A 66 11.70 -33.34 7.27
C GLY A 66 11.00 -34.36 8.19
N VAL A 67 9.71 -34.62 7.97
CA VAL A 67 8.96 -35.64 8.74
C VAL A 67 9.43 -37.06 8.41
N ASN A 68 9.71 -37.36 7.14
CA ASN A 68 10.21 -38.69 6.73
C ASN A 68 11.64 -38.96 7.23
N VAL A 69 12.52 -37.95 7.24
CA VAL A 69 13.89 -38.10 7.77
C VAL A 69 13.91 -38.34 9.28
N ASN A 70 12.95 -37.77 10.03
CA ASN A 70 12.87 -37.94 11.49
C ASN A 70 12.23 -39.27 11.92
N GLN A 71 11.73 -40.07 10.97
CA GLN A 71 11.10 -41.38 11.19
C GLN A 71 11.97 -42.58 10.75
N ILE A 72 13.20 -42.33 10.27
CA ILE A 72 14.24 -43.34 10.01
C ILE A 72 15.21 -43.35 11.20
#